data_AF-A0A7S0YVZ1-F1
#
_entry.id   AF-A0A7S0YVZ1-F1
#
_cell.length_a   1.000
_cell.length_b   1.000
_cell.length_c   1.000
_cell.angle_alpha   90.00
_cell.angle_beta   90.00
_cell.angle_gamma   90.00
#
_symmetry.space_group_name_H-M   'P 1'
#
loop_
_entity.id
_entity.type
_entity.pdbx_description
1 polymer ?
#
loop_
_entity_poly.entity_id
_entity_poly.type
_entity_poly.pdbx_seq_one_letter_code
_entity_poly.pdbx_strand_id
1 'polypeptide(L)'
;AEAPPAPQGGEGGRGGSPQRQADRPQAEPSVRVLGDELQVLNSYSVKDALKTLSFRWSVEGSVWTRPAAEVADMLGVASPSDVTVAMLEEAARTAPAKANAARPEAYVTCQDGLALVFNGYDVKDRLKRLSFRWDGDRAAWSRPLGDLESDLGVQGEE
;
A
#
# COMPACT_ATOMS: atom_id res chain seq x y z
N ALA A 1 -40.96 56.01 12.22
CA ALA A 1 -39.73 56.58 11.63
C ALA A 1 -38.64 56.38 12.67
N GLU A 2 -37.49 55.77 12.40
CA GLU A 2 -36.78 55.54 11.14
C GLU A 2 -35.93 54.26 11.29
N ALA A 3 -35.66 53.63 10.15
CA ALA A 3 -34.95 52.38 9.98
C ALA A 3 -33.40 52.59 10.06
N PRO A 4 -32.58 51.51 9.96
CA PRO A 4 -31.26 51.38 10.58
C PRO A 4 -30.09 51.86 9.72
N PRO A 5 -28.87 51.87 10.29
CA PRO A 5 -27.64 51.66 9.52
C PRO A 5 -26.92 50.35 9.87
N ALA A 6 -26.84 49.46 8.88
CA ALA A 6 -25.65 48.65 8.58
C ALA A 6 -24.96 49.32 7.36
N PRO A 7 -23.72 48.99 6.91
CA PRO A 7 -22.82 47.89 7.29
C PRO A 7 -21.34 48.31 7.46
N GLN A 8 -20.53 47.53 8.19
CA GLN A 8 -19.08 47.42 7.94
C GLN A 8 -18.73 45.94 8.19
N GLY A 9 -18.44 45.18 7.14
CA GLY A 9 -17.07 44.89 6.71
C GLY A 9 -16.49 43.83 7.65
N GLY A 10 -16.44 42.55 7.34
CA GLY A 10 -15.96 41.97 6.09
C GLY A 10 -14.69 41.17 6.39
N GLU A 11 -14.71 40.25 7.36
CA GLU A 11 -13.60 39.32 7.61
C GLU A 11 -14.14 37.94 7.95
N GLY A 12 -14.20 37.10 6.91
CA GLY A 12 -14.51 35.68 7.01
C GLY A 12 -13.95 34.91 5.82
N GLY A 13 -12.93 35.45 5.15
CA GLY A 13 -12.20 34.76 4.10
C GLY A 13 -11.27 33.72 4.70
N ARG A 14 -11.81 32.59 5.18
CA ARG A 14 -11.02 31.37 5.37
C ARG A 14 -10.78 30.71 4.01
N GLY A 15 -10.12 31.45 3.12
CA GLY A 15 -9.38 30.92 1.99
C GLY A 15 -7.99 30.56 2.52
N GLY A 16 -7.67 29.28 2.49
CA GLY A 16 -6.42 28.76 3.01
C GLY A 16 -6.36 27.27 2.86
N SER A 17 -6.64 26.79 1.64
CA SER A 17 -6.29 25.45 1.18
C SER A 17 -4.86 25.11 1.64
N PRO A 18 -4.56 23.88 2.08
CA PRO A 18 -3.20 23.46 2.39
C PRO A 18 -2.39 23.34 1.09
N GLN A 19 -1.99 24.47 0.53
CA GLN A 19 -1.04 24.58 -0.56
C GLN A 19 0.38 24.47 0.03
N ARG A 20 0.79 23.25 0.36
CA ARG A 20 2.19 22.98 0.73
C ARG A 20 2.71 21.67 0.15
N GLN A 21 2.62 21.56 -1.17
CA GLN A 21 3.56 20.78 -1.98
C GLN A 21 4.02 21.71 -3.10
N ALA A 22 4.96 22.60 -2.78
CA ALA A 22 6.36 22.40 -3.16
C ALA A 22 6.48 22.20 -4.68
N ASP A 23 6.41 23.35 -5.37
CA ASP A 23 7.05 23.60 -6.66
C ASP A 23 8.54 23.22 -6.52
N ARG A 24 8.82 21.94 -6.77
CA ARG A 24 10.16 21.43 -7.06
C ARG A 24 10.09 21.04 -8.54
N PRO A 25 11.14 21.28 -9.33
CA PRO A 25 11.17 20.81 -10.71
C PRO A 25 10.82 19.33 -10.68
N GLN A 26 9.66 19.00 -11.25
CA GLN A 26 9.11 17.67 -11.31
C GLN A 26 10.05 16.88 -12.21
N ALA A 27 11.13 16.36 -11.61
CA ALA A 27 12.16 15.65 -12.33
C ALA A 27 11.48 14.54 -13.12
N GLU A 28 11.76 14.49 -14.43
CA GLU A 28 11.10 13.54 -15.31
C GLU A 28 11.36 12.13 -14.78
N PRO A 29 10.30 11.32 -14.61
CA PRO A 29 10.44 9.96 -14.13
C PRO A 29 11.39 9.22 -15.06
N SER A 30 12.44 8.64 -14.50
CA SER A 30 13.50 8.00 -15.25
C SER A 30 13.56 6.53 -14.88
N VAL A 31 13.39 5.67 -15.87
CA VAL A 31 13.56 4.22 -15.72
C VAL A 31 15.02 3.88 -16.00
N ARG A 32 15.60 3.05 -15.14
CA ARG A 32 16.97 2.59 -15.26
C ARG A 32 17.02 1.12 -14.90
N VAL A 33 17.52 0.30 -15.81
CA VAL A 33 17.77 -1.13 -15.54
C VAL A 33 19.16 -1.27 -14.95
N LEU A 34 19.25 -1.85 -13.75
CA LEU A 34 20.50 -2.17 -13.08
C LEU A 34 20.60 -3.69 -12.94
N GLY A 35 21.36 -4.32 -13.83
CA GLY A 35 21.48 -5.79 -13.87
C GLY A 35 20.13 -6.43 -14.19
N ASP A 36 19.54 -7.11 -13.22
CA ASP A 36 18.25 -7.78 -13.34
C ASP A 36 17.10 -7.00 -12.70
N GLU A 37 17.34 -5.79 -12.19
CA GLU A 37 16.32 -4.98 -11.52
C GLU A 37 16.02 -3.69 -12.29
N LEU A 38 14.72 -3.43 -12.47
CA LEU A 38 14.23 -2.19 -13.04
C LEU A 38 13.98 -1.19 -11.92
N GLN A 39 14.71 -0.08 -11.97
CA GLN A 39 14.64 1.01 -11.01
C GLN A 39 13.94 2.22 -11.63
N VAL A 40 12.91 2.74 -10.98
CA VAL A 40 12.22 3.95 -11.42
C VAL A 40 12.48 5.08 -10.44
N LEU A 41 13.22 6.07 -10.90
CA LEU A 41 13.56 7.29 -10.17
C LEU A 41 12.56 8.40 -10.47
N ASN A 42 12.46 9.38 -9.56
CA ASN A 42 11.62 10.58 -9.73
C ASN A 42 10.15 10.28 -10.06
N SER A 43 9.66 9.15 -9.57
CA SER A 43 8.39 8.54 -9.94
C SER A 43 7.19 9.03 -9.11
N TYR A 44 7.23 10.26 -8.60
CA TYR A 44 6.14 10.79 -7.78
C TYR A 44 4.80 10.84 -8.52
N SER A 45 4.82 11.09 -9.82
CA SER A 45 3.63 11.10 -10.68
C SER A 45 3.11 9.71 -11.01
N VAL A 46 4.00 8.72 -11.08
CA VAL A 46 3.68 7.35 -11.47
C VAL A 46 3.72 6.38 -10.29
N LYS A 47 3.84 6.87 -9.06
CA LYS A 47 3.94 6.04 -7.85
C LYS A 47 2.74 5.09 -7.73
N ASP A 48 1.54 5.58 -8.04
CA ASP A 48 0.31 4.80 -7.96
C ASP A 48 0.31 3.73 -9.06
N ALA A 49 0.79 4.07 -10.25
CA ALA A 49 1.00 3.10 -11.32
C ALA A 49 2.01 2.01 -10.92
N LEU A 50 3.17 2.40 -10.40
CA LEU A 50 4.22 1.48 -9.95
C LEU A 50 3.74 0.56 -8.83
N LYS A 51 3.01 1.10 -7.86
CA LYS A 51 2.40 0.28 -6.82
C LYS A 51 1.37 -0.70 -7.39
N THR A 52 0.61 -0.32 -8.42
CA THR A 52 -0.35 -1.23 -9.08
C THR A 52 0.39 -2.37 -9.76
N LEU A 53 1.54 -2.05 -10.32
CA LEU A 53 2.47 -3.00 -10.88
C LEU A 53 3.35 -3.65 -9.80
N SER A 54 2.96 -3.68 -8.53
CA SER A 54 3.70 -4.37 -7.45
C SER A 54 5.20 -4.01 -7.36
N PHE A 55 5.58 -2.80 -7.77
CA PHE A 55 6.94 -2.32 -7.52
C PHE A 55 7.16 -2.11 -6.03
N ARG A 56 8.38 -2.37 -5.58
CA ARG A 56 8.78 -2.17 -4.19
C ARG A 56 9.57 -0.88 -4.07
N TRP A 57 9.14 0.01 -3.18
CA TRP A 57 9.93 1.19 -2.83
C TRP A 57 11.17 0.80 -2.02
N SER A 58 12.35 1.18 -2.51
CA SER A 58 13.61 1.08 -1.79
C SER A 58 13.99 2.43 -1.20
N VAL A 59 14.05 2.49 0.14
CA VAL A 59 14.41 3.70 0.89
C VAL A 59 15.87 4.11 0.69
N GLU A 60 16.75 3.16 0.38
CA GLU A 60 18.20 3.39 0.26
C GLU A 60 18.55 4.22 -0.99
N GLY A 61 17.83 3.98 -2.10
CA GLY A 61 17.98 4.75 -3.33
C GLY A 61 16.88 5.80 -3.54
N SER A 62 15.82 5.80 -2.73
CA SER A 62 14.56 6.49 -3.06
C SER A 62 14.09 6.15 -4.48
N VAL A 63 14.08 4.85 -4.78
CA VAL A 63 13.74 4.30 -6.10
C VAL A 63 12.72 3.18 -5.96
N TRP A 64 11.84 3.04 -6.95
CA TRP A 64 11.00 1.85 -7.06
C TRP A 64 11.76 0.77 -7.79
N THR A 65 11.90 -0.39 -7.16
CA THR A 65 12.59 -1.56 -7.69
C THR A 65 11.61 -2.67 -7.98
N ARG A 66 11.77 -3.34 -9.12
CA ARG A 66 11.09 -4.60 -9.44
C ARG A 66 11.99 -5.43 -10.36
N PRO A 67 11.94 -6.77 -10.33
CA PRO A 67 12.69 -7.58 -11.29
C PRO A 67 12.36 -7.18 -12.73
N ALA A 68 13.41 -6.91 -13.50
CA ALA A 68 13.34 -6.46 -14.87
C ALA A 68 12.68 -7.51 -15.77
N ALA A 69 12.95 -8.80 -15.52
CA ALA A 69 12.32 -9.93 -16.19
C ALA A 69 10.79 -9.96 -16.00
N GLU A 70 10.32 -9.77 -14.77
CA GLU A 70 8.88 -9.72 -14.45
C GLU A 70 8.17 -8.55 -15.13
N VAL A 71 8.85 -7.40 -15.16
CA VAL A 71 8.32 -6.21 -15.83
C VAL A 71 8.30 -6.40 -17.35
N ALA A 72 9.35 -7.02 -17.90
CA ALA A 72 9.44 -7.31 -19.32
C ALA A 72 8.37 -8.31 -19.78
N ASP A 73 8.17 -9.38 -19.02
CA ASP A 73 7.13 -10.39 -19.25
C ASP A 73 5.72 -9.76 -19.20
N MET A 74 5.45 -8.99 -18.14
CA MET A 74 4.16 -8.30 -17.95
C MET A 74 3.86 -7.30 -19.07
N LEU A 75 4.87 -6.60 -19.58
CA LEU A 75 4.75 -5.65 -20.68
C LEU A 75 4.85 -6.32 -22.06
N GLY A 76 5.20 -7.60 -22.13
CA GLY A 76 5.47 -8.30 -23.38
C GLY A 76 6.65 -7.73 -24.17
N VAL A 77 7.62 -7.07 -23.50
CA VAL A 77 8.80 -6.52 -24.16
C VAL A 77 9.94 -7.52 -24.18
N ALA A 78 10.65 -7.58 -25.31
CA ALA A 78 11.79 -8.47 -25.48
C ALA A 78 13.01 -8.07 -24.62
N SER A 79 13.04 -6.84 -24.10
CA SER A 79 14.14 -6.35 -23.29
C SER A 79 13.66 -5.37 -22.23
N PRO A 80 14.10 -5.50 -20.98
CA PRO A 80 13.72 -4.58 -19.91
C PRO A 80 14.25 -3.16 -20.11
N SER A 81 15.30 -2.98 -20.92
CA SER A 81 15.83 -1.66 -21.28
C SER A 81 14.91 -0.88 -22.20
N ASP A 82 13.98 -1.54 -22.89
CA ASP A 82 12.97 -0.91 -23.74
C ASP A 82 11.78 -0.39 -22.93
N VAL A 83 11.71 -0.75 -21.64
CA VAL A 83 10.64 -0.33 -20.74
C VAL A 83 10.73 1.17 -20.48
N THR A 84 9.70 1.88 -20.92
CA THR A 84 9.53 3.30 -20.64
C THR A 84 8.49 3.53 -19.54
N VAL A 85 8.50 4.73 -18.96
CA VAL A 85 7.49 5.14 -17.97
C VAL A 85 6.08 5.07 -18.54
N ALA A 86 5.89 5.47 -19.81
CA ALA A 86 4.59 5.43 -20.47
C ALA A 86 4.05 3.98 -20.54
N MET A 87 4.91 3.00 -20.82
CA MET A 87 4.51 1.58 -20.82
C MET A 87 4.13 1.09 -19.44
N LEU A 88 4.84 1.52 -18.39
CA LEU A 88 4.48 1.21 -17.00
C LEU A 88 3.16 1.86 -16.59
N GLU A 89 2.90 3.09 -17.00
CA GLU A 89 1.62 3.75 -16.72
C GLU A 89 0.46 3.09 -17.46
N GLU A 90 0.66 2.75 -18.74
CA GLU A 90 -0.35 2.06 -19.53
C GLU A 90 -0.63 0.67 -18.97
N ALA A 91 0.41 -0.08 -18.60
CA ALA A 91 0.26 -1.35 -17.93
C ALA A 91 -0.42 -1.23 -16.57
N ALA A 92 -0.20 -0.15 -15.82
CA ALA A 92 -0.92 0.07 -14.58
C ALA A 92 -2.40 0.42 -14.80
N ARG A 93 -2.74 1.01 -15.95
CA ARG A 93 -4.14 1.28 -16.35
C ARG A 93 -4.85 0.03 -16.84
N THR A 94 -4.14 -0.86 -17.54
CA THR A 94 -4.69 -2.13 -18.05
C THR A 94 -4.65 -3.23 -17.00
N ALA A 95 -3.73 -3.13 -16.03
CA ALA A 95 -3.74 -3.98 -14.85
C ALA A 95 -5.07 -3.80 -14.13
N PRO A 96 -5.69 -4.89 -13.65
CA PRO A 96 -6.88 -4.78 -12.84
C PRO A 96 -6.55 -3.85 -11.67
N ALA A 97 -7.34 -2.78 -11.49
CA ALA A 97 -7.16 -1.75 -10.46
C ALA A 97 -7.12 -2.28 -9.00
N LYS A 98 -7.18 -3.61 -8.82
CA LYS A 98 -7.02 -4.37 -7.59
C LYS A 98 -5.64 -5.01 -7.39
N ALA A 99 -4.67 -4.85 -8.29
CA ALA A 99 -3.31 -5.33 -8.03
C ALA A 99 -2.57 -4.45 -6.99
N ASN A 100 -3.11 -3.27 -6.69
CA ASN A 100 -2.50 -2.28 -5.81
C ASN A 100 -3.01 -2.30 -4.37
N ALA A 101 -2.90 -3.45 -3.73
CA ALA A 101 -2.75 -3.61 -2.28
C ALA A 101 -2.81 -5.11 -1.98
N ALA A 102 -1.78 -5.85 -2.35
CA ALA A 102 -1.35 -6.90 -1.44
C ALA A 102 -0.78 -6.22 -0.17
N ARG A 103 -1.65 -5.55 0.61
CA ARG A 103 -1.65 -5.86 2.04
C ARG A 103 -1.89 -7.36 2.01
N PRO A 104 -0.90 -8.21 2.32
CA PRO A 104 -1.13 -9.64 2.28
C PRO A 104 -2.44 -9.89 3.02
N GLU A 105 -3.39 -10.56 2.35
CA GLU A 105 -4.67 -10.89 2.95
C GLU A 105 -4.39 -11.44 4.35
N ALA A 106 -5.20 -11.03 5.31
CA ALA A 106 -4.99 -11.44 6.69
C ALA A 106 -4.87 -12.97 6.73
N TYR A 107 -3.66 -13.46 6.99
CA TYR A 107 -3.37 -14.88 6.92
C TYR A 107 -3.09 -15.37 8.33
N VAL A 108 -3.61 -16.56 8.62
CA VAL A 108 -3.37 -17.25 9.89
C VAL A 108 -2.27 -18.28 9.69
N THR A 109 -1.38 -18.39 10.65
CA THR A 109 -0.38 -19.44 10.73
C THR A 109 -0.37 -20.03 12.12
N CYS A 110 -0.14 -21.33 12.23
CA CYS A 110 -0.07 -22.05 13.49
C CYS A 110 1.41 -22.31 13.78
N GLN A 111 1.96 -21.70 14.82
CA GLN A 111 3.36 -21.91 15.22
C GLN A 111 3.43 -22.05 16.73
N ASP A 112 4.17 -23.05 17.21
CA ASP A 112 4.41 -23.27 18.65
C ASP A 112 3.13 -23.40 19.49
N GLY A 113 2.08 -24.02 18.93
CA GLY A 113 0.78 -24.13 19.60
C GLY A 113 0.01 -22.81 19.70
N LEU A 114 0.39 -21.78 18.93
CA LEU A 114 -0.30 -20.49 18.83
C LEU A 114 -0.84 -20.28 17.41
N ALA A 115 -2.07 -19.81 17.30
CA ALA A 115 -2.62 -19.24 16.09
C ALA A 115 -2.20 -17.77 15.98
N LEU A 116 -1.46 -17.42 14.94
CA LEU A 116 -0.94 -16.10 14.65
C LEU A 116 -1.61 -15.54 13.39
N VAL A 117 -2.34 -14.44 13.51
CA VAL A 117 -2.98 -13.74 12.39
C VAL A 117 -2.17 -12.49 12.06
N PHE A 118 -1.51 -12.53 10.92
CA PHE A 118 -0.75 -11.41 10.39
C PHE A 118 -1.65 -10.53 9.53
N ASN A 119 -1.36 -9.23 9.48
CA ASN A 119 -2.07 -8.26 8.62
C ASN A 119 -3.58 -8.15 8.89
N GLY A 120 -4.07 -8.67 10.02
CA GLY A 120 -5.46 -8.67 10.46
C GLY A 120 -6.00 -7.32 10.97
N TYR A 121 -5.45 -6.19 10.53
CA TYR A 121 -5.91 -4.86 11.00
C TYR A 121 -7.37 -4.58 10.63
N ASP A 122 -7.83 -5.11 9.49
CA ASP A 122 -9.21 -4.97 9.02
C ASP A 122 -10.18 -5.86 9.83
N VAL A 123 -9.72 -7.05 10.22
CA VAL A 123 -10.49 -8.00 11.03
C VAL A 123 -10.23 -7.87 12.53
N LYS A 124 -9.54 -6.81 12.99
CA LYS A 124 -9.11 -6.66 14.39
C LYS A 124 -10.25 -6.80 15.40
N ASP A 125 -11.43 -6.27 15.09
CA ASP A 125 -12.59 -6.30 15.98
C ASP A 125 -13.20 -7.71 16.04
N ARG A 126 -13.14 -8.46 14.93
CA ARG A 126 -13.48 -9.89 14.91
C ARG A 126 -12.44 -10.72 15.67
N LEU A 127 -11.16 -10.42 15.51
CA LEU A 127 -10.07 -11.07 16.25
C LEU A 127 -10.19 -10.85 17.77
N LYS A 128 -10.50 -9.62 18.21
CA LYS A 128 -10.77 -9.32 19.62
C LYS A 128 -11.97 -10.08 20.18
N ARG A 129 -13.03 -10.26 19.39
CA ARG A 129 -14.19 -11.09 19.79
C ARG A 129 -13.83 -12.55 19.94
N LEU A 130 -12.91 -13.03 19.11
CA LEU A 130 -12.34 -14.37 19.17
C LEU A 130 -11.18 -14.47 20.18
N SER A 131 -11.08 -13.55 21.15
CA SER A 131 -10.04 -13.54 22.19
C SER A 131 -8.59 -13.51 21.70
N PHE A 132 -8.33 -13.14 20.43
CA PHE A 132 -6.96 -12.89 19.96
C PHE A 132 -6.42 -11.61 20.58
N ARG A 133 -5.14 -11.65 20.98
CA ARG A 133 -4.42 -10.50 21.50
C ARG A 133 -3.34 -10.07 20.53
N TRP A 134 -3.13 -8.76 20.40
CA TRP A 134 -2.02 -8.25 19.61
C TRP A 134 -0.71 -8.55 20.34
N ASP A 135 0.17 -9.28 19.67
CA ASP A 135 1.54 -9.56 20.06
C ASP A 135 2.47 -8.59 19.32
N GLY A 136 3.08 -7.68 20.08
CA GLY A 136 3.95 -6.65 19.54
C GLY A 136 5.34 -7.16 19.15
N ASP A 137 5.77 -8.30 19.70
CA ASP A 137 7.06 -8.93 19.39
C ASP A 137 7.02 -9.56 17.99
N ARG A 138 5.89 -10.23 17.69
CA ARG A 138 5.64 -10.89 16.41
C ARG A 138 4.91 -10.02 15.39
N ALA A 139 4.49 -8.82 15.80
CA ALA A 139 3.64 -7.92 15.02
C ALA A 139 2.40 -8.65 14.43
N ALA A 140 1.77 -9.50 15.25
CA ALA A 140 0.68 -10.39 14.84
C ALA A 140 -0.38 -10.49 15.93
N TRP A 141 -1.60 -10.87 15.58
CA TRP A 141 -2.61 -11.25 16.56
C TRP A 141 -2.41 -12.71 16.96
N SER A 142 -2.11 -12.98 18.21
CA SER A 142 -1.88 -14.33 18.74
C SER A 142 -3.03 -14.81 19.62
N ARG A 143 -3.35 -16.10 19.53
CA ARG A 143 -4.17 -16.84 20.51
C ARG A 143 -3.62 -18.26 20.68
N PRO A 144 -3.66 -18.86 21.88
CA PRO A 144 -3.38 -20.28 22.05
C PRO A 144 -4.27 -21.14 21.16
N LEU A 145 -3.68 -22.06 20.40
CA LEU A 145 -4.39 -22.92 19.46
C LEU A 145 -5.40 -23.81 20.18
N GLY A 146 -5.05 -24.38 21.34
CA GLY A 146 -5.99 -25.21 22.11
C GLY A 146 -7.25 -24.47 22.58
N ASP A 147 -7.14 -23.16 22.83
CA ASP A 147 -8.28 -22.32 23.19
C ASP A 147 -9.15 -22.02 21.96
N LEU A 148 -8.53 -21.86 20.79
CA LEU A 148 -9.21 -21.70 19.50
C LEU A 148 -9.91 -22.98 19.03
N GLU A 149 -9.27 -24.14 19.18
CA GLU A 149 -9.82 -25.47 18.85
C GLU A 149 -11.03 -25.79 19.73
N SER A 150 -10.93 -25.48 21.03
CA SER A 150 -12.03 -25.62 21.99
C SER A 150 -13.24 -24.73 21.62
N ASP A 151 -13.00 -23.51 21.15
CA ASP A 151 -14.02 -22.52 20.79
C ASP A 151 -14.67 -22.80 19.42
N LEU A 152 -13.89 -23.36 18.48
CA LEU A 152 -14.38 -23.80 17.17
C LEU A 152 -15.05 -25.18 17.20
N GLY A 153 -15.02 -25.88 18.34
CA GLY A 153 -15.57 -27.23 18.47
C GLY A 153 -14.84 -28.25 17.59
N VAL A 154 -13.61 -27.94 17.17
CA VAL A 154 -12.73 -28.88 16.47
C VAL A 154 -12.13 -29.76 17.56
N GLN A 155 -12.93 -30.73 18.04
CA GLN A 155 -12.37 -31.81 18.84
C GLN A 155 -11.51 -32.63 17.89
N GLY A 156 -10.18 -32.57 18.05
CA GLY A 156 -9.30 -33.53 17.43
C GLY A 156 -9.76 -34.92 17.85
N GLU A 157 -10.34 -35.68 16.92
CA GLU A 157 -10.57 -37.10 17.10
C GLU A 157 -9.20 -37.77 17.24
N GLU A 158 -8.97 -38.40 18.39
CA GLU A 158 -7.79 -39.22 18.74
C GLU A 158 -7.56 -40.38 17.75
#